data_AF-A0A7G9L3R8-F1
#
_entry.id   AF-A0A7G9L3R8-F1
#
_cell.length_a   1.000
_cell.length_b   1.000
_cell.length_c   1.000
_cell.angle_alpha   90.00
_cell.angle_beta   90.00
_cell.angle_gamma   90.00
#
_symmetry.space_group_name_H-M   'P 1'
#
loop_
_entity.id
_entity.type
_entity.pdbx_description
1 polymer ?
#
loop_
_entity_poly.entity_id
_entity_poly.type
_entity_poly.pdbx_seq_one_letter_code
_entity_poly.pdbx_strand_id
1 'polypeptide(L)'
;MTPDAAAPVPIGAGTPLKYLPKAIRVPEHPVRAILVGWLLAFPISIALSVVAASLFPEASPPSFKVDGFVTLFGLVVFAPVAETLIMGGVLLVLLLFLPPAAAVIVSAAGWGIAHSLMTPIWGLVIWWPFVIFSTLFVTWRTRSYWLAFAVPAATHALQNLIPALLIVQGVNI
;
A
#
# COMPACT_ATOMS: atom_id res chain seq x y z
N MET A 1 -13.74 -33.66 -18.71
CA MET A 1 -13.89 -33.00 -17.40
C MET A 1 -12.51 -32.52 -16.98
N THR A 2 -12.24 -31.23 -17.09
CA THR A 2 -11.09 -30.63 -16.40
C THR A 2 -11.31 -30.81 -14.90
N PRO A 3 -10.30 -31.21 -14.11
CA PRO A 3 -10.45 -31.24 -12.66
C PRO A 3 -10.89 -29.86 -12.19
N ASP A 4 -11.96 -29.79 -11.39
CA ASP A 4 -12.38 -28.54 -10.75
C ASP A 4 -11.16 -27.93 -10.05
N ALA A 5 -10.67 -26.80 -10.58
CA ALA A 5 -9.58 -26.08 -9.96
C ALA A 5 -10.04 -25.69 -8.56
N ALA A 6 -9.35 -26.19 -7.54
CA ALA A 6 -9.68 -25.92 -6.15
C ALA A 6 -9.84 -24.40 -5.94
N ALA A 7 -10.92 -24.00 -5.25
CA ALA A 7 -11.22 -22.60 -5.04
C ALA A 7 -10.02 -21.89 -4.36
N PRO A 8 -9.64 -20.68 -4.81
CA PRO A 8 -8.48 -19.99 -4.26
C PRO A 8 -8.65 -19.71 -2.77
N VAL A 9 -7.68 -20.16 -1.97
CA VAL A 9 -7.69 -19.98 -0.52
C VAL A 9 -7.32 -18.53 -0.18
N PRO A 10 -8.17 -17.80 0.57
CA PRO A 10 -7.86 -16.43 0.96
C PRO A 10 -6.60 -16.35 1.81
N ILE A 11 -5.70 -15.41 1.49
CA ILE A 11 -4.52 -15.13 2.33
C ILE A 11 -4.96 -14.76 3.76
N GLY A 12 -4.20 -15.22 4.76
CA GLY A 12 -4.40 -14.83 6.15
C GLY A 12 -5.56 -15.53 6.87
N ALA A 13 -6.02 -16.68 6.39
CA ALA A 13 -6.92 -17.54 7.17
C ALA A 13 -6.25 -17.86 8.52
N GLY A 14 -6.92 -17.51 9.63
CA GLY A 14 -6.38 -17.69 10.99
C GLY A 14 -5.46 -16.57 11.49
N THR A 15 -5.21 -15.51 10.71
CA THR A 15 -4.38 -14.37 11.13
C THR A 15 -5.20 -13.08 11.22
N PRO A 16 -4.65 -11.96 11.75
CA PRO A 16 -5.37 -10.68 11.76
C PRO A 16 -5.81 -10.20 10.37
N LEU A 17 -5.14 -10.61 9.30
CA LEU A 17 -5.52 -10.27 7.93
C LEU A 17 -6.89 -10.85 7.54
N LYS A 18 -7.44 -11.83 8.27
CA LYS A 18 -8.78 -12.38 8.03
C LYS A 18 -9.89 -11.33 8.04
N TYR A 19 -9.69 -10.22 8.75
CA TYR A 19 -10.64 -9.11 8.84
C TYR A 19 -10.62 -8.20 7.61
N LEU A 20 -9.60 -8.31 6.75
CA LEU A 20 -9.62 -7.60 5.48
C LEU A 20 -10.66 -8.23 4.53
N PRO A 21 -11.29 -7.44 3.64
CA PRO A 21 -12.24 -7.94 2.67
C PRO A 21 -11.64 -9.00 1.75
N LYS A 22 -12.47 -9.98 1.35
CA LYS A 22 -12.04 -11.03 0.40
C LYS A 22 -11.50 -10.47 -0.91
N ALA A 23 -12.02 -9.32 -1.37
CA ALA A 23 -11.64 -8.68 -2.62
C ALA A 23 -10.13 -8.37 -2.75
N ILE A 24 -9.41 -8.21 -1.64
CA ILE A 24 -7.95 -7.99 -1.65
C ILE A 24 -7.14 -9.22 -1.20
N ARG A 25 -7.83 -10.31 -0.81
CA ARG A 25 -7.23 -11.55 -0.31
C ARG A 25 -7.37 -12.74 -1.27
N VAL A 26 -8.11 -12.55 -2.36
CA VAL A 26 -8.34 -13.54 -3.41
C VAL A 26 -8.13 -12.89 -4.79
N PRO A 27 -7.33 -13.47 -5.71
CA PRO A 27 -6.95 -12.85 -6.99
C PRO A 27 -7.98 -13.10 -8.11
N GLU A 28 -9.22 -12.64 -7.90
CA GLU A 28 -10.33 -12.83 -8.84
C GLU A 28 -10.49 -11.64 -9.81
N HIS A 29 -10.76 -10.45 -9.29
CA HIS A 29 -11.13 -9.28 -10.08
C HIS A 29 -10.19 -8.09 -9.81
N PRO A 30 -9.27 -7.74 -10.72
CA PRO A 30 -8.20 -6.78 -10.43
C PRO A 30 -8.74 -5.38 -10.15
N VAL A 31 -9.69 -4.90 -10.96
CA VAL A 31 -10.31 -3.58 -10.76
C VAL A 31 -11.00 -3.49 -9.41
N ARG A 32 -11.75 -4.53 -9.01
CA ARG A 32 -12.40 -4.58 -7.70
C ARG A 32 -11.36 -4.58 -6.56
N ALA A 33 -10.27 -5.32 -6.72
CA ALA A 33 -9.18 -5.36 -5.74
C ALA A 33 -8.52 -3.97 -5.59
N ILE A 34 -8.29 -3.26 -6.69
CA ILE A 34 -7.75 -1.89 -6.70
C ILE A 34 -8.69 -0.93 -5.96
N LEU A 35 -9.98 -0.91 -6.32
CA LEU A 35 -10.94 0.00 -5.71
C LEU A 35 -11.15 -0.28 -4.22
N VAL A 36 -11.29 -1.56 -3.84
CA VAL A 36 -11.43 -1.93 -2.42
C VAL A 36 -10.12 -1.68 -1.67
N GLY A 37 -8.97 -1.94 -2.28
CA GLY A 37 -7.67 -1.62 -1.70
C GLY A 37 -7.54 -0.12 -1.42
N TRP A 38 -7.90 0.73 -2.39
CA TRP A 38 -7.88 2.17 -2.23
C TRP A 38 -8.83 2.66 -1.13
N LEU A 39 -10.06 2.13 -1.07
CA LEU A 39 -11.03 2.45 -0.02
C LEU A 39 -10.59 1.99 1.38
N LEU A 40 -9.71 1.01 1.49
CA LEU A 40 -9.13 0.59 2.76
C LEU A 40 -7.87 1.38 3.12
N ALA A 41 -7.07 1.76 2.13
CA ALA A 41 -5.82 2.49 2.35
C ALA A 41 -6.09 3.99 2.61
N PHE A 42 -6.84 4.64 1.73
CA PHE A 42 -6.93 6.09 1.69
C PHE A 42 -7.69 6.69 2.89
N PRO A 43 -8.95 6.32 3.17
CA PRO A 43 -9.68 6.92 4.29
C PRO A 43 -9.02 6.68 5.64
N ILE A 44 -8.44 5.49 5.85
CA ILE A 44 -7.79 5.14 7.11
C ILE A 44 -6.47 5.90 7.26
N SER A 45 -5.65 6.02 6.20
CA SER A 45 -4.44 6.85 6.27
C SER A 45 -4.75 8.33 6.49
N ILE A 46 -5.82 8.88 5.90
CA ILE A 46 -6.26 10.24 6.22
C ILE A 46 -6.69 10.36 7.69
N ALA A 47 -7.47 9.41 8.22
CA ALA A 47 -7.84 9.41 9.63
C ALA A 47 -6.61 9.32 10.55
N LEU A 48 -5.64 8.47 10.22
CA LEU A 48 -4.37 8.37 10.94
C LEU A 48 -3.58 9.68 10.85
N SER A 49 -3.57 10.35 9.69
CA SER A 49 -2.92 11.65 9.51
C SER A 49 -3.53 12.72 10.42
N VAL A 50 -4.86 12.79 10.49
CA VAL A 50 -5.58 13.72 11.38
C VAL A 50 -5.26 13.44 12.86
N VAL A 51 -5.30 12.17 13.27
CA VAL A 51 -4.95 11.78 14.64
C VAL A 51 -3.49 12.15 14.93
N ALA A 52 -2.57 11.85 14.02
CA ALA A 52 -1.17 12.14 14.20
C ALA A 52 -0.92 13.65 14.32
N ALA A 53 -1.49 14.46 13.42
CA ALA A 53 -1.40 15.92 13.49
C ALA A 53 -1.96 16.49 14.81
N SER A 54 -3.01 15.89 15.37
CA SER A 54 -3.57 16.30 16.66
C SER A 54 -2.67 15.97 17.86
N LEU A 55 -1.93 14.86 17.78
CA LEU A 55 -1.03 14.40 18.85
C LEU A 55 0.34 15.10 18.80
N PHE A 56 0.77 15.53 17.62
CA PHE A 56 2.09 16.10 17.37
C PHE A 56 1.98 17.36 16.47
N PRO A 57 1.39 18.46 16.97
CA PRO A 57 1.11 19.65 16.16
C PRO A 57 2.37 20.36 15.64
N GLU A 58 3.51 20.19 16.31
CA GLU A 58 4.80 20.77 15.93
C GLU A 58 5.58 19.90 14.93
N ALA A 59 5.03 18.75 14.51
CA ALA A 59 5.69 17.89 13.55
C ALA A 59 5.64 18.51 12.15
N SER A 60 6.82 18.75 11.56
CA SER A 60 6.90 19.23 10.17
C SER A 60 6.32 18.19 9.20
N PRO A 61 5.40 18.59 8.30
CA PRO A 61 4.97 17.71 7.22
C PRO A 61 6.11 17.49 6.22
N PRO A 62 6.07 16.41 5.42
CA PRO A 62 7.01 16.21 4.33
C PRO A 62 6.89 17.36 3.31
N SER A 63 8.03 17.98 2.94
CA SER A 63 8.05 19.09 1.98
C SER A 63 8.43 18.62 0.57
N PHE A 64 7.64 18.99 -0.43
CA PHE A 64 7.94 18.76 -1.85
C PHE A 64 8.32 20.09 -2.51
N LYS A 65 9.57 20.20 -2.99
CA LYS A 65 10.15 21.45 -3.52
C LYS A 65 10.30 21.44 -5.05
N VAL A 66 9.35 20.86 -5.78
CA VAL A 66 9.40 20.75 -7.25
C VAL A 66 8.12 21.29 -7.89
N ASP A 67 8.24 21.68 -9.16
CA ASP A 67 7.16 22.24 -9.98
C ASP A 67 5.99 21.26 -10.17
N GLY A 68 4.81 21.80 -10.48
CA GLY A 68 3.54 21.09 -10.35
C GLY A 68 3.46 19.78 -11.14
N PHE A 69 3.89 19.77 -12.41
CA PHE A 69 3.87 18.57 -13.23
C PHE A 69 4.84 17.50 -12.72
N VAL A 70 6.04 17.90 -12.31
CA VAL A 70 7.05 16.97 -11.76
C VAL A 70 6.58 16.39 -10.43
N THR A 71 5.94 17.19 -9.57
CA THR A 71 5.29 16.71 -8.35
C THR A 71 4.23 15.66 -8.66
N LEU A 72 3.34 15.94 -9.62
CA LEU A 72 2.25 15.03 -9.98
C LEU A 72 2.79 13.71 -10.54
N PHE A 73 3.72 13.77 -11.50
CA PHE A 73 4.36 12.58 -12.06
C PHE A 73 5.13 11.79 -10.99
N GLY A 74 5.89 12.50 -10.16
CA GLY A 74 6.68 11.93 -9.06
C GLY A 74 5.81 11.14 -8.08
N LEU A 75 4.73 11.75 -7.60
CA LEU A 75 3.88 11.16 -6.55
C LEU A 75 2.88 10.13 -7.06
N VAL A 76 2.37 10.28 -8.29
CA VAL A 76 1.28 9.43 -8.80
C VAL A 76 1.78 8.31 -9.71
N VAL A 77 2.94 8.47 -10.35
CA VAL A 77 3.47 7.49 -11.30
C VAL A 77 4.78 6.91 -10.81
N PHE A 78 5.81 7.76 -10.65
CA PHE A 78 7.16 7.28 -10.38
C PHE A 78 7.29 6.60 -9.02
N ALA A 79 6.90 7.28 -7.93
CA ALA A 79 7.00 6.74 -6.58
C ALA A 79 6.14 5.47 -6.40
N PRO A 80 4.86 5.41 -6.84
CA PRO A 80 4.09 4.18 -6.75
C PRO A 80 4.72 2.99 -7.46
N VAL A 81 5.28 3.18 -8.66
CA VAL A 81 5.97 2.10 -9.39
C VAL A 81 7.27 1.71 -8.68
N ALA A 82 8.12 2.67 -8.33
CA ALA A 82 9.42 2.41 -7.71
C ALA A 82 9.25 1.72 -6.34
N GLU A 83 8.38 2.24 -5.49
CA GLU A 83 8.14 1.70 -4.15
C GLU A 83 7.48 0.34 -4.20
N THR A 84 6.55 0.08 -5.13
CA THR A 84 5.94 -1.26 -5.23
C THR A 84 6.89 -2.30 -5.83
N LEU A 85 7.83 -1.90 -6.70
CA LEU A 85 8.91 -2.78 -7.14
C LEU A 85 9.84 -3.15 -5.97
N ILE A 86 10.26 -2.17 -5.17
CA ILE A 86 11.08 -2.39 -3.97
C ILE A 86 10.32 -3.26 -2.96
N MET A 87 9.07 -2.91 -2.65
CA MET A 87 8.21 -3.64 -1.72
C MET A 87 8.01 -5.08 -2.17
N GLY A 88 7.71 -5.30 -3.45
CA GLY A 88 7.53 -6.65 -3.99
C GLY A 88 8.84 -7.45 -3.93
N GLY A 89 9.99 -6.84 -4.23
CA GLY A 89 11.30 -7.48 -4.05
C GLY A 89 11.55 -7.90 -2.59
N VAL A 90 11.31 -7.01 -1.64
CA VAL A 90 11.39 -7.30 -0.20
C VAL A 90 10.44 -8.44 0.18
N LEU A 91 9.19 -8.40 -0.27
CA LEU A 91 8.21 -9.45 0.01
C LEU A 91 8.63 -10.80 -0.58
N LEU A 92 9.22 -10.84 -1.77
CA LEU A 92 9.72 -12.08 -2.35
C LEU A 92 10.80 -12.71 -1.49
N VAL A 93 11.71 -11.91 -0.94
CA VAL A 93 12.74 -12.38 0.00
C VAL A 93 12.09 -12.83 1.32
N LEU A 94 11.19 -12.04 1.90
CA LEU A 94 10.51 -12.40 3.16
C LEU A 94 9.72 -13.69 3.04
N LEU A 95 9.07 -13.92 1.90
CA LEU A 95 8.30 -15.14 1.62
C LEU A 95 9.15 -16.40 1.49
N LEU A 96 10.49 -16.29 1.40
CA LEU A 96 11.40 -17.45 1.50
C LEU A 96 11.48 -17.98 2.94
N PHE A 97 11.20 -17.15 3.93
CA PHE A 97 11.42 -17.46 5.35
C PHE A 97 10.16 -17.37 6.21
N LEU A 98 9.15 -16.61 5.76
CA LEU A 98 7.96 -16.29 6.54
C LEU A 98 6.68 -16.76 5.83
N PRO A 99 5.64 -17.15 6.60
CA PRO A 99 4.32 -17.39 6.03
C PRO A 99 3.74 -16.09 5.46
N PRO A 100 2.86 -16.16 4.44
CA PRO A 100 2.36 -15.00 3.70
C PRO A 100 1.86 -13.84 4.57
N ALA A 101 1.08 -14.13 5.62
CA ALA A 101 0.54 -13.10 6.49
C ALA A 101 1.61 -12.41 7.34
N ALA A 102 2.63 -13.15 7.80
CA ALA A 102 3.74 -12.57 8.55
C ALA A 102 4.61 -11.70 7.65
N ALA A 103 4.87 -12.12 6.40
CA ALA A 103 5.60 -11.32 5.42
C ALA A 103 4.91 -9.96 5.16
N VAL A 104 3.58 -9.94 5.05
CA VAL A 104 2.79 -8.69 4.93
C VAL A 104 3.00 -7.78 6.14
N ILE A 105 2.86 -8.30 7.35
CA ILE A 105 2.97 -7.51 8.59
C ILE A 105 4.40 -6.96 8.76
N VAL A 106 5.40 -7.80 8.54
CA VAL A 106 6.82 -7.42 8.64
C VAL A 106 7.18 -6.38 7.57
N SER A 107 6.71 -6.56 6.33
CA SER A 107 6.94 -5.57 5.27
C SER A 107 6.31 -4.22 5.61
N ALA A 108 5.03 -4.21 6.03
CA ALA A 108 4.34 -2.98 6.39
C ALA A 108 4.98 -2.25 7.57
N ALA A 109 5.41 -2.98 8.60
CA ALA A 109 6.16 -2.41 9.72
C ALA A 109 7.50 -1.82 9.26
N GLY A 110 8.23 -2.53 8.39
CA GLY A 110 9.48 -2.05 7.81
C GLY A 110 9.32 -0.75 7.02
N TRP A 111 8.25 -0.65 6.22
CA TRP A 111 7.93 0.59 5.49
C TRP A 111 7.52 1.74 6.40
N GLY A 112 6.76 1.47 7.46
CA GLY A 112 6.48 2.46 8.50
C GLY A 112 7.76 3.00 9.14
N ILE A 113 8.66 2.10 9.55
CA ILE A 113 9.97 2.48 10.13
C ILE A 113 10.78 3.31 9.14
N ALA A 114 10.91 2.85 7.89
CA ALA A 114 11.68 3.55 6.86
C ALA A 114 11.20 5.00 6.65
N HIS A 115 9.88 5.22 6.62
CA HIS A 115 9.31 6.55 6.49
C HIS A 115 9.47 7.39 7.77
N SER A 116 9.40 6.77 8.95
CA SER A 116 9.72 7.45 10.21
C SER A 116 11.17 7.95 10.29
N LEU A 117 12.12 7.36 9.55
CA LEU A 117 13.50 7.88 9.48
C LEU A 117 13.59 9.24 8.77
N MET A 118 12.66 9.52 7.85
CA MET A 118 12.60 10.81 7.15
C MET A 118 11.79 11.83 7.96
N THR A 119 10.66 11.40 8.50
CA THR A 119 9.77 12.23 9.31
C THR A 119 9.02 11.29 10.26
N PRO A 120 9.27 11.34 11.59
CA PRO A 120 8.79 10.31 12.53
C PRO A 120 7.30 9.99 12.43
N ILE A 121 6.49 11.04 12.28
CA ILE A 121 5.03 10.94 12.20
C ILE A 121 4.54 10.30 10.89
N TRP A 122 5.32 10.41 9.82
CA TRP A 122 4.93 9.93 8.50
C TRP A 122 4.82 8.41 8.49
N GLY A 123 5.70 7.70 9.19
CA GLY A 123 5.62 6.25 9.33
C GLY A 123 4.33 5.76 10.00
N LEU A 124 3.75 6.52 10.94
CA LEU A 124 2.48 6.20 11.61
C LEU A 124 1.27 6.28 10.67
N VAL A 125 1.39 7.04 9.58
CA VAL A 125 0.37 7.16 8.54
C VAL A 125 0.60 6.12 7.44
N ILE A 126 1.86 5.93 7.05
CA ILE A 126 2.26 5.16 5.86
C ILE A 126 2.23 3.65 6.08
N TRP A 127 2.50 3.15 7.28
CA TRP A 127 2.52 1.71 7.53
C TRP A 127 1.20 1.01 7.11
N TRP A 128 0.05 1.68 7.31
CA TRP A 128 -1.25 1.11 7.02
C TRP A 128 -1.51 0.87 5.52
N PRO A 129 -1.35 1.86 4.62
CA PRO A 129 -1.35 1.63 3.17
C PRO A 129 -0.46 0.46 2.75
N PHE A 130 0.74 0.32 3.34
CA PHE A 130 1.63 -0.79 3.04
C PHE A 130 1.13 -2.16 3.51
N VAL A 131 0.27 -2.25 4.54
CA VAL A 131 -0.47 -3.49 4.85
C VAL A 131 -1.34 -3.89 3.67
N ILE A 132 -2.06 -2.92 3.08
CA ILE A 132 -2.97 -3.17 1.96
C ILE A 132 -2.17 -3.53 0.70
N PHE A 133 -1.13 -2.77 0.35
CA PHE A 133 -0.32 -3.00 -0.85
C PHE A 133 0.42 -4.35 -0.77
N SER A 134 0.98 -4.68 0.39
CA SER A 134 1.62 -5.98 0.62
C SER A 134 0.62 -7.14 0.53
N THR A 135 -0.59 -6.96 1.06
CA THR A 135 -1.65 -7.97 0.95
C THR A 135 -2.05 -8.21 -0.52
N LEU A 136 -2.20 -7.13 -1.30
CA LEU A 136 -2.47 -7.21 -2.74
C LEU A 136 -1.33 -7.91 -3.48
N PHE A 137 -0.08 -7.55 -3.21
CA PHE A 137 1.08 -8.21 -3.82
C PHE A 137 1.07 -9.71 -3.57
N VAL A 138 0.97 -10.11 -2.29
CA VAL A 138 1.00 -11.51 -1.86
C VAL A 138 -0.17 -12.33 -2.42
N THR A 139 -1.33 -11.69 -2.57
CA THR A 139 -2.53 -12.28 -3.17
C THR A 139 -2.37 -12.47 -4.67
N TRP A 140 -1.94 -11.44 -5.40
CA TRP A 140 -1.91 -11.47 -6.87
C TRP A 140 -0.71 -12.24 -7.44
N ARG A 141 0.39 -12.41 -6.68
CA ARG A 141 1.52 -13.27 -7.08
C ARG A 141 1.15 -14.74 -7.26
N THR A 142 0.07 -15.22 -6.63
CA THR A 142 -0.38 -16.61 -6.85
C THR A 142 -0.99 -16.80 -8.24
N ARG A 143 -1.34 -15.71 -8.93
CA ARG A 143 -1.87 -15.71 -10.29
C ARG A 143 -0.85 -15.25 -11.32
N SER A 144 -0.13 -14.16 -11.05
CA SER A 144 0.87 -13.60 -11.97
C SER A 144 1.75 -12.58 -11.26
N TYR A 145 3.07 -12.63 -11.49
CA TYR A 145 3.98 -11.59 -11.01
C TYR A 145 3.66 -10.20 -11.60
N TRP A 146 3.27 -10.13 -12.87
CA TRP A 146 2.87 -8.85 -13.48
C TRP A 146 1.73 -8.22 -12.69
N LEU A 147 0.68 -8.99 -12.38
CA LEU A 147 -0.44 -8.51 -11.58
C LEU A 147 -0.06 -8.24 -10.12
N ALA A 148 0.88 -9.02 -9.56
CA ALA A 148 1.39 -8.81 -8.22
C ALA A 148 2.01 -7.42 -8.03
N PHE A 149 2.66 -6.87 -9.06
CA PHE A 149 3.20 -5.52 -9.03
C PHE A 149 2.17 -4.48 -9.51
N ALA A 150 1.47 -4.73 -10.62
CA ALA A 150 0.59 -3.75 -11.24
C ALA A 150 -0.63 -3.38 -10.36
N VAL A 151 -1.24 -4.36 -9.67
CA VAL A 151 -2.43 -4.12 -8.83
C VAL A 151 -2.12 -3.23 -7.63
N PRO A 152 -1.11 -3.52 -6.78
CA PRO A 152 -0.75 -2.59 -5.70
C PRO A 152 -0.19 -1.27 -6.23
N ALA A 153 0.56 -1.25 -7.36
CA ALA A 153 1.05 0.01 -7.95
C ALA A 153 -0.10 0.94 -8.36
N ALA A 154 -1.13 0.40 -9.01
CA ALA A 154 -2.33 1.17 -9.37
C ALA A 154 -3.10 1.64 -8.12
N THR A 155 -3.20 0.79 -7.10
CA THR A 155 -3.83 1.15 -5.82
C THR A 155 -3.06 2.28 -5.12
N HIS A 156 -1.73 2.22 -5.15
CA HIS A 156 -0.84 3.22 -4.59
C HIS A 156 -0.86 4.54 -5.39
N ALA A 157 -0.94 4.48 -6.72
CA ALA A 157 -1.17 5.66 -7.54
C ALA A 157 -2.48 6.38 -7.16
N LEU A 158 -3.57 5.64 -6.94
CA LEU A 158 -4.84 6.21 -6.46
C LEU A 158 -4.74 6.78 -5.03
N GLN A 159 -3.98 6.12 -4.15
CA GLN A 159 -3.69 6.61 -2.81
C GLN A 159 -3.03 7.99 -2.85
N ASN A 160 -2.10 8.21 -3.79
CA ASN A 160 -1.33 9.45 -3.88
C ASN A 160 -1.98 10.52 -4.76
N LEU A 161 -2.97 10.17 -5.58
CA LEU A 161 -3.58 11.10 -6.54
C LEU A 161 -4.20 12.32 -5.86
N ILE A 162 -5.04 12.13 -4.84
CA ILE A 162 -5.69 13.25 -4.14
C ILE A 162 -4.65 14.13 -3.42
N PRO A 163 -3.72 13.58 -2.61
CA PRO A 163 -2.66 14.37 -2.00
C PRO A 163 -1.82 15.16 -3.00
N ALA A 164 -1.42 14.53 -4.11
CA ALA A 164 -0.61 15.17 -5.14
C ALA A 164 -1.36 16.35 -5.79
N LEU A 165 -2.65 16.20 -6.08
CA LEU A 165 -3.47 17.30 -6.64
C LEU A 165 -3.58 18.48 -5.67
N LEU A 166 -3.73 18.22 -4.37
CA LEU A 166 -3.78 19.25 -3.34
C LEU A 166 -2.45 20.00 -3.20
N ILE A 167 -1.33 19.28 -3.19
CA ILE A 167 0.01 19.87 -3.15
C ILE A 167 0.26 20.78 -4.36
N VAL A 168 -0.11 20.33 -5.57
CA VAL A 168 0.06 21.12 -6.80
C VAL A 168 -0.82 22.38 -6.80
N GLN A 169 -1.95 22.36 -6.11
CA GLN A 169 -2.81 23.54 -5.89
C GLN A 169 -2.31 24.47 -4.77
N GLY A 170 -1.20 24.14 -4.12
CA GLY A 170 -0.64 24.93 -3.01
C GLY A 170 -1.33 24.68 -1.66
N VAL A 171 -2.11 23.62 -1.54
CA VAL A 171 -2.70 23.20 -0.25
C VAL A 171 -1.65 22.40 0.51
N ASN A 172 -1.27 22.88 1.69
CA ASN A 172 -0.45 22.12 2.62
C ASN A 172 -1.32 21.07 3.32
N ILE A 173 -0.96 19.80 3.20
CA ILE A 173 -1.65 18.64 3.77
C ILE A 173 -0.71 17.76 4.59
#